data_AF-A0A7S3ZFY3-F1
#
_entry.id   AF-A0A7S3ZFY3-F1
#
_cell.length_a   1.000
_cell.length_b   1.000
_cell.length_c   1.000
_cell.angle_alpha   90.00
_cell.angle_beta   90.00
_cell.angle_gamma   90.00
#
_symmetry.space_group_name_H-M   'P 1'
#
loop_
_entity.id
_entity.type
_entity.pdbx_description
1 polymer ?
#
loop_
_entity_poly.entity_id
_entity_poly.type
_entity_poly.pdbx_seq_one_letter_code
_entity_poly.pdbx_strand_id
1 'polypeptide(L)'
;VGNQGLRALLQKLDNSRIAMPIRHELAEVLTAFANNGFGLRTLVDFPQAINSVTSVLLNGDVKLKKRIMQLLIALSYESEEGREAVMDALSQKKFNRRFQVLVR
;
A
#
# COMPACT_ATOMS: atom_id res chain seq x y z
N VAL A 1 -0.54 -21.83 -2.90
CA VAL A 1 -1.97 -21.60 -2.53
C VAL A 1 -2.14 -20.50 -1.45
N GLY A 2 -1.09 -19.80 -0.98
CA GLY A 2 -1.14 -19.04 0.28
C GLY A 2 -1.75 -17.62 0.31
N ASN A 3 -1.97 -16.91 -0.80
CA ASN A 3 -2.23 -15.45 -0.75
C ASN A 3 -3.61 -15.00 -1.26
N GLN A 4 -4.61 -15.89 -1.31
CA GLN A 4 -5.95 -15.53 -1.82
C GLN A 4 -6.64 -14.45 -0.97
N GLY A 5 -6.54 -14.54 0.36
CA GLY A 5 -7.12 -13.54 1.27
C GLY A 5 -6.47 -12.15 1.10
N LEU A 6 -5.14 -12.10 1.02
CA LEU A 6 -4.40 -10.86 0.79
C LEU A 6 -4.76 -10.22 -0.56
N ARG A 7 -4.87 -11.02 -1.63
CA ARG A 7 -5.31 -10.54 -2.95
C ARG A 7 -6.70 -9.90 -2.90
N ALA A 8 -7.66 -10.57 -2.26
CA ALA A 8 -9.02 -10.05 -2.13
C ALA A 8 -9.06 -8.73 -1.34
N LEU A 9 -8.26 -8.62 -0.29
CA LEU A 9 -8.13 -7.40 0.50
C LEU A 9 -7.57 -6.25 -0.34
N LEU A 10 -6.47 -6.48 -1.05
CA LEU A 10 -5.82 -5.47 -1.90
C LEU A 10 -6.74 -4.99 -3.03
N GLN A 11 -7.45 -5.91 -3.68
CA GLN A 11 -8.42 -5.57 -4.73
C GLN A 11 -9.55 -4.68 -4.20
N LYS A 12 -10.05 -4.95 -2.98
CA LYS A 12 -11.06 -4.09 -2.35
C LYS A 12 -10.49 -2.74 -1.96
N LEU A 13 -9.27 -2.69 -1.41
CA LEU A 13 -8.63 -1.45 -0.97
C LEU A 13 -8.38 -0.46 -2.13
N ASP A 14 -7.99 -1.00 -3.30
CA ASP A 14 -7.74 -0.24 -4.52
C ASP A 14 -9.04 0.25 -5.20
N ASN A 15 -10.18 -0.36 -4.88
CA ASN A 15 -11.46 0.04 -5.44
C ASN A 15 -11.97 1.35 -4.82
N SER A 16 -11.81 2.45 -5.55
CA SER A 16 -12.25 3.80 -5.16
C SER A 16 -13.77 3.96 -4.99
N ARG A 17 -14.57 3.01 -5.47
CA ARG A 17 -16.04 3.04 -5.33
C ARG A 17 -16.51 2.53 -3.97
N ILE A 18 -15.63 1.91 -3.18
CA ILE A 18 -15.95 1.47 -1.83
C ILE A 18 -15.97 2.68 -0.89
N ALA A 19 -16.92 2.69 0.06
CA ALA A 19 -17.07 3.75 1.04
C ALA A 19 -15.77 3.98 1.83
N MET A 20 -15.41 5.25 2.07
CA MET A 20 -14.16 5.63 2.73
C MET A 20 -13.95 4.93 4.09
N PRO A 21 -14.96 4.78 4.98
CA PRO A 21 -14.78 4.04 6.24
C PRO A 21 -14.30 2.60 6.04
N ILE A 22 -14.84 1.90 5.04
CA ILE A 22 -14.41 0.53 4.72
C ILE A 22 -12.97 0.54 4.20
N ARG A 23 -12.56 1.56 3.45
CA ARG A 23 -11.16 1.69 2.99
C ARG A 23 -10.20 1.91 4.16
N HIS A 24 -10.61 2.64 5.20
CA HIS A 24 -9.85 2.76 6.46
C HIS A 24 -9.71 1.41 7.17
N GLU A 25 -10.80 0.66 7.30
CA GLU A 25 -10.78 -0.68 7.91
C GLU A 25 -9.87 -1.65 7.13
N LEU A 26 -9.96 -1.67 5.80
CA LEU A 26 -9.11 -2.49 4.96
C LEU A 26 -7.62 -2.13 5.12
N ALA A 27 -7.31 -0.83 5.18
CA ALA A 27 -5.95 -0.38 5.46
C ALA A 27 -5.50 -0.77 6.88
N GLU A 28 -6.39 -0.76 7.88
CA GLU A 28 -6.10 -1.23 9.23
C GLU A 28 -5.75 -2.71 9.27
N VAL A 29 -6.54 -3.55 8.62
CA VAL A 29 -6.29 -4.99 8.53
C VAL A 29 -4.95 -5.24 7.83
N LEU A 30 -4.64 -4.49 6.77
CA LEU A 30 -3.36 -4.61 6.08
C LEU A 30 -2.18 -4.18 6.95
N THR A 31 -2.31 -3.07 7.69
CA THR A 31 -1.28 -2.63 8.64
C THR A 31 -1.09 -3.65 9.76
N ALA A 32 -2.17 -4.22 10.31
CA ALA A 32 -2.10 -5.26 11.33
C ALA A 32 -1.41 -6.53 10.81
N PHE A 33 -1.73 -6.95 9.58
CA PHE A 33 -1.04 -8.05 8.91
C PHE A 33 0.45 -7.79 8.76
N ALA A 34 0.83 -6.57 8.36
CA ALA A 34 2.20 -6.12 8.18
C ALA A 34 2.93 -5.75 9.48
N ASN A 35 2.32 -5.91 10.65
CA ASN A 35 2.93 -5.54 11.94
C ASN A 35 3.94 -6.57 12.46
N ASN A 36 4.59 -7.29 11.54
CA ASN A 36 5.61 -8.29 11.82
C ASN A 36 6.42 -8.56 10.53
N GLY A 37 7.64 -9.09 10.67
CA GLY A 37 8.53 -9.33 9.53
C GLY A 37 7.98 -10.33 8.51
N PHE A 38 7.17 -11.31 8.93
CA PHE A 38 6.53 -12.24 7.99
C PHE A 38 5.53 -11.51 7.07
N GLY A 39 4.68 -10.65 7.64
CA GLY A 39 3.70 -9.86 6.90
C GLY A 39 4.36 -8.87 5.95
N LEU A 40 5.41 -8.17 6.40
CA LEU A 40 6.18 -7.25 5.55
C LEU A 40 6.82 -7.98 4.37
N ARG A 41 7.55 -9.08 4.63
CA ARG A 41 8.15 -9.89 3.54
C ARG A 41 7.09 -10.42 2.58
N THR A 42 5.95 -10.89 3.09
CA THR A 42 4.84 -11.36 2.24
C THR A 42 4.32 -10.26 1.31
N LEU A 43 4.31 -9.00 1.75
CA LEU A 43 3.92 -7.86 0.91
C LEU A 43 4.99 -7.50 -0.11
N VAL A 44 6.27 -7.56 0.26
CA VAL A 44 7.41 -7.32 -0.66
C VAL A 44 7.45 -8.37 -1.76
N ASP A 45 7.31 -9.66 -1.40
CA ASP A 45 7.28 -10.79 -2.33
C ASP A 45 6.03 -10.80 -3.22
N PHE A 46 5.08 -9.88 -2.99
CA PHE A 46 3.87 -9.74 -3.75
C PHE A 46 3.79 -8.37 -4.46
N PRO A 47 4.39 -8.21 -5.65
CA PRO A 47 4.51 -6.91 -6.34
C PRO A 47 3.19 -6.16 -6.56
N GLN A 48 2.07 -6.90 -6.64
CA GLN A 48 0.73 -6.32 -6.77
C GLN A 48 0.29 -5.60 -5.48
N ALA A 49 0.76 -6.04 -4.30
CA ALA A 49 0.48 -5.40 -3.03
C ALA A 49 0.97 -3.97 -2.98
N ILE A 50 2.25 -3.75 -3.28
CA ILE A 50 2.86 -2.42 -3.20
C ILE A 50 2.16 -1.46 -4.17
N ASN A 51 1.81 -1.94 -5.37
CA ASN A 51 1.06 -1.15 -6.35
C ASN A 51 -0.34 -0.74 -5.88
N SER A 52 -1.09 -1.67 -5.29
CA SER A 52 -2.44 -1.43 -4.74
C SER A 52 -2.42 -0.60 -3.44
N VAL A 53 -1.36 -0.72 -2.64
CA VAL A 53 -1.17 0.12 -1.46
C VAL A 53 -0.86 1.55 -1.88
N THR A 54 0.06 1.72 -2.83
CA THR A 54 0.48 3.06 -3.29
C THR A 54 -0.67 3.78 -4.02
N SER A 55 -1.53 3.08 -4.77
CA SER A 55 -2.66 3.70 -5.47
C SER A 55 -3.69 4.36 -4.53
N VAL A 56 -3.81 3.89 -3.28
CA VAL A 56 -4.65 4.53 -2.26
C VAL A 56 -4.25 5.98 -2.03
N LEU A 57 -2.98 6.34 -2.24
CA LEU A 57 -2.51 7.71 -2.07
C LEU A 57 -3.15 8.69 -3.07
N LEU A 58 -3.69 8.22 -4.20
CA LEU A 58 -4.34 9.06 -5.21
C LEU A 58 -5.74 9.52 -4.79
N ASN A 59 -6.45 8.71 -4.00
CA ASN A 59 -7.89 8.87 -3.78
C ASN A 59 -8.32 8.62 -2.31
N GLY A 60 -7.36 8.47 -1.39
CA GLY A 60 -7.62 8.44 0.04
C GLY A 60 -7.75 9.83 0.65
N ASP A 61 -8.44 9.93 1.79
CA ASP A 61 -8.38 11.15 2.62
C ASP A 61 -7.02 11.29 3.33
N VAL A 62 -6.78 12.43 3.98
CA VAL A 62 -5.50 12.74 4.64
C VAL A 62 -5.11 11.66 5.67
N LYS A 63 -6.08 11.15 6.44
CA LYS A 63 -5.84 10.16 7.49
C LYS A 63 -5.45 8.81 6.88
N LEU A 64 -6.14 8.39 5.81
CA LEU A 64 -5.86 7.16 5.09
C LEU A 64 -4.48 7.24 4.42
N LYS A 65 -4.20 8.35 3.72
CA LYS A 65 -2.89 8.59 3.10
C LYS A 65 -1.76 8.49 4.12
N LYS A 66 -1.92 9.10 5.30
CA LYS A 66 -0.92 9.01 6.38
C LYS A 66 -0.64 7.56 6.79
N ARG A 67 -1.67 6.74 6.97
CA ARG A 67 -1.52 5.32 7.31
C ARG A 67 -0.81 4.53 6.20
N ILE A 68 -1.19 4.76 4.95
CA ILE A 68 -0.56 4.12 3.80
C ILE A 68 0.92 4.53 3.69
N MET A 69 1.25 5.80 3.90
CA MET A 69 2.65 6.24 3.92
C MET A 69 3.46 5.54 5.02
N GLN A 70 2.90 5.37 6.22
CA GLN A 70 3.57 4.61 7.30
C GLN A 70 3.86 3.16 6.90
N LEU A 71 2.92 2.51 6.21
CA LEU A 71 3.12 1.15 5.69
C LEU A 71 4.19 1.12 4.59
N LEU A 72 4.19 2.06 3.64
CA LEU A 72 5.20 2.15 2.58
C LEU A 72 6.61 2.41 3.14
N ILE A 73 6.70 3.21 4.21
CA ILE A 73 7.95 3.43 4.95
C ILE A 73 8.41 2.11 5.57
N ALA A 74 7.54 1.39 6.28
CA ALA A 74 7.88 0.10 6.88
C ALA A 74 8.39 -0.92 5.84
N LEU A 75 7.73 -0.98 4.67
CA LEU A 75 8.17 -1.83 3.56
C LEU A 75 9.54 -1.42 3.00
N SER A 76 9.81 -0.12 2.91
CA SER A 76 11.11 0.40 2.46
C SER A 76 12.24 0.15 3.46
N TYR A 77 11.91 -0.01 4.75
CA TYR A 77 12.87 -0.31 5.80
C TYR A 77 13.13 -1.81 5.98
N GLU A 78 12.17 -2.68 5.67
CA GLU A 78 12.32 -4.14 5.81
C GLU A 78 13.41 -4.71 4.91
N SER A 79 13.48 -4.26 3.64
CA SER A 79 14.50 -4.75 2.69
C SER A 79 14.78 -3.78 1.54
N GLU A 80 15.89 -4.01 0.83
CA GLU A 80 16.26 -3.25 -0.36
C GLU A 80 15.23 -3.44 -1.49
N GLU A 81 14.74 -4.67 -1.68
CA GLU A 81 13.70 -5.00 -2.65
C GLU A 81 12.38 -4.29 -2.31
N GLY A 82 12.03 -4.21 -1.03
CA GLY A 82 10.85 -3.46 -0.58
C GLY A 82 10.97 -1.97 -0.91
N ARG A 83 12.15 -1.38 -0.68
CA ARG A 83 12.44 0.01 -1.04
C ARG A 83 12.35 0.24 -2.54
N GLU A 84 12.97 -0.62 -3.35
CA GLU A 84 12.92 -0.51 -4.82
C GLU A 84 11.49 -0.61 -5.34
N ALA A 85 10.73 -1.60 -4.87
CA ALA A 85 9.34 -1.77 -5.28
C ALA A 85 8.45 -0.57 -4.90
N VAL A 86 8.65 0.05 -3.74
CA VAL A 86 7.96 1.29 -3.37
C VAL A 86 8.34 2.45 -4.30
N MET A 87 9.62 2.59 -4.61
CA MET A 87 10.12 3.63 -5.52
C MET A 87 9.61 3.46 -6.95
N ASP A 88 9.53 2.22 -7.44
CA ASP A 88 8.98 1.88 -8.74
C ASP A 88 7.47 2.17 -8.80
N ALA A 89 6.73 1.80 -7.76
CA ALA A 89 5.30 2.09 -7.67
C ALA A 89 5.01 3.60 -7.69
N LEU A 90 5.78 4.40 -6.96
CA LEU A 90 5.67 5.86 -6.95
C LEU A 90 6.10 6.50 -8.28
N SER A 91 7.00 5.85 -9.03
CA SER A 91 7.49 6.33 -10.33
C SER A 91 6.51 6.07 -11.48
N GLN A 92 5.40 5.37 -11.23
CA GLN A 92 4.37 5.13 -12.25
C GLN A 92 3.71 6.42 -12.74
N LYS A 93 3.37 6.45 -14.03
CA LYS A 93 2.74 7.61 -14.71
C LYS A 93 1.49 8.15 -13.98
N LYS A 94 0.73 7.28 -13.30
CA LYS A 94 -0.47 7.66 -12.52
C LYS A 94 -0.20 8.69 -11.42
N PHE A 95 1.04 8.83 -10.97
CA PHE A 95 1.45 9.81 -9.97
C PHE A 95 1.87 11.16 -10.56
N ASN A 96 1.91 11.32 -11.89
CA ASN A 96 2.42 12.47 -12.67
C ASN A 96 3.89 12.84 -12.38
N ARG A 97 4.28 12.92 -11.11
CA ARG A 97 5.64 12.99 -10.57
C ARG A 97 5.69 12.21 -9.26
N ARG A 98 6.72 11.37 -9.09
CA ARG A 98 6.91 10.46 -7.94
C ARG A 98 6.80 11.04 -6.52
N PHE A 99 6.89 12.36 -6.37
CA PHE A 99 6.80 13.04 -5.08
C PHE A 99 5.60 13.99 -4.94
N GLN A 100 4.80 14.20 -5.99
CA GLN A 100 3.67 15.15 -5.92
C GLN A 100 2.64 14.73 -4.86
N VAL A 101 2.47 13.43 -4.67
CA VAL A 101 1.53 12.87 -3.69
C VAL A 101 2.05 12.91 -2.25
N LEU A 102 3.34 13.21 -2.06
CA LEU A 102 3.94 13.39 -0.73
C LEU A 102 3.98 14.87 -0.29
N VAL A 103 3.84 15.81 -1.23
CA VAL A 103 3.98 17.25 -0.98
C VAL A 103 2.62 17.98 -0.87
N ARG A 104 1.54 17.36 -1.37
CA ARG A 104 0.17 17.91 -1.37
C ARG A 104 -0.75 17.14 -0.43
#